data_AF-A0A2C6MC23-F1
#
_entry.id   AF-A0A2C6MC23-F1
#
_cell.length_a   1.000
_cell.length_b   1.000
_cell.length_c   1.000
_cell.angle_alpha   90.00
_cell.angle_beta   90.00
_cell.angle_gamma   90.00
#
_symmetry.space_group_name_H-M   'P 1'
#
loop_
_entity.id
_entity.type
_entity.pdbx_description
1 polymer ?
#
loop_
_entity_poly.entity_id
_entity_poly.type
_entity_poly.pdbx_seq_one_letter_code
_entity_poly.pdbx_strand_id
1 'polypeptide(L)'
;MPRQRHGGLNREEEAEFYLELAKMDRKEAEAIMQITTSWHEKGRAEGLMEGIKEGIKEGRLETARADLKKGLPEDVVAEITGLDREIIRKLKAELNRA
;
A
#
# COMPACT_ATOMS: atom_id res chain seq x y z
N MET A 1 15.48 -24.20 3.87
CA MET A 1 15.47 -22.72 3.89
C MET A 1 14.27 -22.24 3.11
N PRO A 2 13.32 -21.47 3.70
CA PRO A 2 12.17 -20.99 2.96
C PRO A 2 12.62 -19.89 2.01
N ARG A 3 12.37 -20.06 0.70
CA ARG A 3 12.62 -19.02 -0.30
C ARG A 3 11.65 -17.86 -0.04
N GLN A 4 12.21 -16.67 0.18
CA GLN A 4 11.41 -15.45 0.30
C GLN A 4 10.67 -15.25 -1.03
N ARG A 5 9.34 -15.15 -0.98
CA ARG A 5 8.52 -14.85 -2.17
C ARG A 5 8.67 -13.37 -2.48
N HIS A 6 9.47 -13.03 -3.49
CA HIS A 6 9.37 -11.73 -4.15
C HIS A 6 8.09 -11.69 -4.99
N GLY A 7 7.41 -10.55 -5.05
CA GLY A 7 6.10 -10.38 -5.69
C GLY A 7 6.09 -10.49 -7.23
N GLY A 8 7.13 -11.07 -7.84
CA GLY A 8 7.28 -11.24 -9.28
C GLY A 8 8.23 -12.39 -9.62
N LEU A 9 8.23 -12.77 -10.90
CA LEU A 9 9.16 -13.78 -11.43
C LEU A 9 10.58 -13.22 -11.43
N ASN A 10 11.55 -14.06 -11.11
CA ASN A 10 12.95 -13.73 -11.35
C ASN A 10 13.31 -13.94 -12.84
N ARG A 11 14.50 -13.50 -13.25
CA ARG A 11 14.93 -13.59 -14.67
C ARG A 11 14.91 -15.01 -15.25
N GLU A 12 15.22 -16.03 -14.45
CA GLU A 12 15.20 -17.43 -14.88
C GLU A 12 13.76 -17.92 -15.05
N GLU A 13 12.89 -17.61 -14.08
CA GLU A 13 11.46 -17.95 -14.13
C GLU A 13 10.73 -17.22 -15.27
N GLU A 14 11.08 -15.97 -15.57
CA GLU A 14 10.57 -15.23 -16.73
C GLU A 14 10.99 -15.92 -18.03
N ALA A 15 12.26 -16.32 -18.16
CA ALA A 15 12.75 -17.00 -19.35
C ALA A 15 12.06 -18.35 -19.56
N GLU A 16 11.88 -19.14 -18.50
CA GLU A 16 11.13 -20.40 -18.53
C GLU A 16 9.68 -20.17 -18.96
N PHE A 17 9.02 -19.14 -18.42
CA PHE A 17 7.66 -18.78 -18.80
C PHE A 17 7.54 -18.45 -20.29
N TYR A 18 8.45 -17.65 -20.85
CA TYR A 18 8.44 -17.35 -22.29
C TYR A 18 8.72 -18.58 -23.16
N LEU A 19 9.58 -19.50 -22.71
CA LEU A 19 9.83 -20.75 -23.42
C LEU A 19 8.60 -21.67 -23.41
N GLU A 20 7.84 -21.72 -22.31
CA GLU A 20 6.60 -22.47 -22.24
C GLU A 20 5.52 -21.87 -23.14
N LEU A 21 5.37 -20.54 -23.16
CA LEU A 21 4.45 -19.86 -24.08
C LEU A 21 4.78 -20.13 -25.55
N ALA A 22 6.07 -20.19 -25.90
CA ALA A 22 6.51 -20.46 -27.27
C ALA A 22 6.13 -21.86 -27.77
N LYS A 23 5.80 -22.79 -26.87
CA LYS A 23 5.35 -24.16 -27.20
C LYS A 23 3.83 -24.27 -27.37
N MET A 24 3.07 -23.23 -27.01
CA MET A 24 1.60 -23.22 -27.03
C MET A 24 1.04 -22.72 -28.37
N ASP A 25 -0.26 -22.94 -28.60
CA ASP A 25 -0.95 -22.29 -29.72
C ASP A 25 -0.96 -20.76 -29.55
N ARG A 26 -0.92 -20.04 -30.66
CA ARG A 26 -0.89 -18.57 -30.66
C ARG A 26 -2.03 -17.97 -29.84
N LYS A 27 -3.24 -18.51 -29.95
CA LYS A 27 -4.41 -17.98 -29.22
C LYS A 27 -4.32 -18.21 -27.73
N GLU A 28 -3.77 -19.35 -27.32
CA GLU A 28 -3.59 -19.71 -25.91
C GLU A 28 -2.52 -18.83 -25.25
N ALA A 29 -1.38 -18.65 -25.94
CA ALA A 29 -0.33 -17.76 -25.48
C ALA A 29 -0.80 -16.30 -25.37
N GLU A 30 -1.56 -15.81 -26.36
CA GLU A 30 -2.17 -14.47 -26.33
C GLU A 30 -3.12 -14.31 -25.14
N ALA A 31 -3.99 -15.30 -24.89
CA ALA A 31 -4.93 -15.25 -23.77
C ALA A 31 -4.22 -15.20 -22.41
N ILE A 32 -3.18 -16.02 -22.22
CA ILE A 32 -2.39 -16.05 -20.99
C ILE A 32 -1.66 -14.71 -20.78
N MET A 33 -1.08 -14.14 -21.84
CA MET A 33 -0.42 -12.84 -21.78
C MET A 33 -1.40 -11.73 -21.40
N GLN A 34 -2.58 -11.68 -22.03
CA GLN A 34 -3.61 -10.69 -21.71
C GLN A 34 -4.05 -10.75 -20.25
N ILE A 35 -4.29 -11.95 -19.73
CA ILE A 35 -4.68 -12.16 -18.33
C ILE A 35 -3.55 -11.72 -17.40
N THR A 36 -2.31 -12.16 -17.66
CA THR A 36 -1.14 -11.83 -16.84
C THR A 36 -0.90 -10.33 -16.78
N THR A 37 -0.95 -9.64 -17.92
CA THR A 37 -0.81 -8.17 -17.98
C THR A 37 -1.92 -7.47 -17.22
N SER A 38 -3.18 -7.86 -17.43
CA SER A 38 -4.34 -7.25 -16.77
C SER A 38 -4.27 -7.36 -15.24
N TRP A 39 -3.93 -8.54 -14.71
CA TRP A 39 -3.76 -8.72 -13.27
C TRP A 39 -2.57 -7.93 -12.72
N HIS A 40 -1.45 -7.85 -13.45
CA HIS A 40 -0.30 -7.06 -13.04
C HIS A 40 -0.65 -5.57 -12.94
N GLU A 41 -1.33 -5.02 -13.94
CA GLU A 41 -1.78 -3.62 -13.93
C GLU A 41 -2.77 -3.34 -12.80
N LYS A 42 -3.73 -4.26 -12.59
CA LYS A 42 -4.69 -4.16 -11.48
C LYS A 42 -3.99 -4.16 -10.14
N GLY A 43 -3.08 -5.10 -9.89
CA GLY A 43 -2.33 -5.18 -8.64
C GLY A 43 -1.47 -3.93 -8.40
N ARG A 44 -0.84 -3.39 -9.45
CA ARG A 44 -0.08 -2.14 -9.35
C ARG A 44 -0.98 -0.94 -9.00
N ALA A 45 -2.16 -0.86 -9.60
CA ALA A 45 -3.12 0.21 -9.33
C ALA A 45 -3.70 0.12 -7.91
N GLU A 46 -4.06 -1.08 -7.47
CA GLU A 46 -4.55 -1.34 -6.11
C GLU A 46 -3.48 -1.01 -5.07
N GLY A 47 -2.25 -1.48 -5.25
CA GLY A 47 -1.15 -1.19 -4.33
C GLY A 47 -0.80 0.29 -4.25
N LEU A 48 -0.86 1.02 -5.36
CA LEU A 48 -0.68 2.47 -5.37
C LEU A 48 -1.80 3.18 -4.60
N MET A 49 -3.05 2.78 -4.82
CA MET A 49 -4.21 3.37 -4.16
C MET A 49 -4.17 3.12 -2.64
N GLU A 50 -3.84 1.89 -2.23
CA GLU A 50 -3.69 1.53 -0.82
C GLU A 50 -2.54 2.30 -0.19
N GLY A 51 -1.37 2.35 -0.83
CA GLY A 51 -0.23 3.12 -0.34
C GLY A 51 -0.50 4.61 -0.19
N ILE A 52 -1.23 5.24 -1.13
CA ILE A 52 -1.65 6.64 -1.00
C ILE A 52 -2.60 6.81 0.18
N LYS A 53 -3.59 5.93 0.34
CA LYS A 53 -4.56 5.99 1.43
C LYS A 53 -3.88 5.83 2.80
N GLU A 54 -2.96 4.88 2.93
CA GLU A 54 -2.19 4.67 4.15
C GLU A 54 -1.28 5.84 4.45
N GLY A 55 -0.55 6.34 3.46
CA GLY A 55 0.35 7.50 3.61
C GLY A 55 -0.40 8.77 4.02
N ILE A 56 -1.58 9.04 3.45
CA ILE A 56 -2.43 10.16 3.88
C ILE A 56 -2.86 9.99 5.34
N LYS A 57 -3.30 8.78 5.72
CA LYS A 57 -3.72 8.50 7.10
C LYS A 57 -2.57 8.68 8.08
N GLU A 58 -1.39 8.15 7.77
CA GLU A 58 -0.20 8.24 8.59
C GLU A 58 0.27 9.69 8.74
N GLY A 59 0.34 10.45 7.65
CA GLY A 59 0.72 11.87 7.68
C GLY A 59 -0.23 12.74 8.52
N ARG A 60 -1.54 12.44 8.50
CA ARG A 60 -2.52 13.11 9.38
C ARG A 60 -2.29 12.78 10.85
N LEU A 61 -1.99 11.52 11.16
CA LEU A 61 -1.67 11.10 12.53
C LEU A 61 -0.35 11.68 13.03
N GLU A 62 0.67 11.75 12.19
CA GLU A 62 1.96 12.37 12.52
C GLU A 62 1.79 13.86 12.84
N THR A 63 1.05 14.58 11.98
CA THR A 63 0.71 15.99 12.19
C THR A 63 -0.02 16.17 13.53
N ALA A 64 -1.04 15.35 13.80
CA ALA A 64 -1.77 15.39 15.07
C ALA A 64 -0.85 15.15 16.27
N ARG A 65 0.06 14.18 16.19
CA ARG A 65 1.05 13.91 17.25
C ARG A 65 1.94 15.12 17.51
N ALA A 66 2.45 15.74 16.45
CA ALA A 66 3.34 16.89 16.56
C ALA A 66 2.62 18.10 17.19
N ASP A 67 1.40 18.38 16.77
CA ASP A 67 0.62 19.52 17.26
C ASP A 67 0.18 19.33 18.72
N LEU A 68 -0.26 18.11 19.09
CA LEU A 68 -0.55 17.78 20.49
C LEU A 68 0.68 17.93 21.39
N LYS A 69 1.86 17.50 20.93
CA LYS A 69 3.12 17.69 21.67
C LYS A 69 3.50 19.15 21.85
N LYS A 70 3.12 20.02 20.90
CA LYS A 70 3.26 21.48 20.99
C LYS A 70 2.21 22.13 21.89
N GLY A 71 1.26 21.36 22.44
CA GLY A 71 0.23 21.84 23.35
C GLY A 71 -0.99 22.45 22.65
N LEU A 72 -1.18 22.19 21.36
CA LEU A 72 -2.36 22.70 20.66
C LEU A 72 -3.65 22.06 21.21
N PRO A 73 -4.77 22.81 21.28
CA PRO A 73 -6.07 22.29 21.67
C PRO A 73 -6.58 21.17 20.75
N GLU A 74 -7.30 20.19 21.32
CA GLU A 74 -7.76 19.00 20.58
C GLU A 74 -8.71 19.34 19.42
N ASP A 75 -9.53 20.37 19.57
CA ASP A 75 -10.44 20.88 18.56
C ASP A 75 -9.69 21.52 17.39
N VAL A 76 -8.64 22.29 17.66
CA VAL A 76 -7.76 22.87 16.64
C VAL A 76 -7.00 21.77 15.89
N VAL A 77 -6.47 20.77 16.60
CA VAL A 77 -5.79 19.63 15.98
C VAL A 77 -6.74 18.81 15.10
N ALA A 78 -7.97 18.59 15.57
CA ALA A 78 -9.00 17.90 14.78
C ALA A 78 -9.35 18.68 13.50
N GLU A 79 -9.38 20.02 13.55
CA GLU A 79 -9.60 20.88 12.38
C GLU A 79 -8.44 20.82 11.38
N ILE A 80 -7.19 21.01 11.84
CA ILE A 80 -5.98 20.98 11.00
C ILE A 80 -5.85 19.65 10.29
N THR A 81 -6.00 18.56 11.05
CA THR A 81 -5.78 17.21 10.54
C THR A 81 -7.03 16.62 9.92
N GLY A 82 -8.22 17.20 10.14
CA GLY A 82 -9.53 16.65 9.78
C GLY A 82 -9.83 15.27 10.38
N LEU A 83 -9.11 14.86 11.43
CA LEU A 83 -9.34 13.60 12.14
C LEU A 83 -10.48 13.76 13.14
N ASP A 84 -11.15 12.64 13.43
CA ASP A 84 -12.20 12.63 14.45
C ASP A 84 -11.64 12.96 15.84
N ARG A 85 -12.40 13.69 16.65
CA ARG A 85 -12.00 14.09 18.01
C ARG A 85 -11.72 12.90 18.92
N GLU A 86 -12.40 11.77 18.74
CA GLU A 86 -12.13 10.53 19.46
C GLU A 86 -10.73 9.99 19.15
N ILE A 87 -10.31 10.04 17.88
CA ILE A 87 -8.96 9.65 17.44
C ILE A 87 -7.92 10.56 18.09
N ILE A 88 -8.14 11.88 18.07
CA ILE A 88 -7.25 12.86 18.70
C ILE A 88 -7.11 12.62 20.21
N ARG A 89 -8.22 12.36 20.91
CA ARG A 89 -8.23 12.05 22.35
C ARG A 89 -7.46 10.78 22.67
N LYS A 90 -7.68 9.72 21.89
CA LYS A 90 -6.95 8.46 22.05
C LYS A 90 -5.45 8.67 21.84
N LEU A 91 -5.08 9.40 20.79
CA LEU A 91 -3.70 9.71 20.47
C LEU A 91 -3.02 10.53 21.58
N LYS A 92 -3.71 11.53 22.13
CA LYS A 92 -3.23 12.31 23.27
C LYS A 92 -3.04 11.44 24.53
N ALA A 93 -3.96 10.53 24.80
CA ALA A 93 -3.84 9.59 25.92
C ALA A 93 -2.65 8.63 25.74
N GLU A 94 -2.36 8.18 24.52
CA GLU A 94 -1.16 7.39 24.20
C GLU A 94 0.13 8.19 24.44
N LEU A 95 0.17 9.46 24.02
CA LEU A 95 1.34 10.33 24.22
C LEU A 95 1.64 10.63 25.69
N ASN A 96 0.62 10.72 26.54
CA ASN A 96 0.78 10.96 27.98
C ASN A 96 1.21 9.71 28.77
N ARG A 97 1.18 8.53 28.13
CA ARG A 97 1.58 7.25 28.73
C ARG A 97 2.98 6.81 28.33
N ALA A 98 3.58 7.48 27.35
CA ALA A 98 4.94 7.24 26.85
C ALA A 98 5.94 8.12 27.60
#